data_AF-A0A537F521-F1
#
_entry.id   AF-A0A537F521-F1
#
_cell.length_a   1.000
_cell.length_b   1.000
_cell.length_c   1.000
_cell.angle_alpha   90.00
_cell.angle_beta   90.00
_cell.angle_gamma   90.00
#
_symmetry.space_group_name_H-M   'P 1'
#
loop_
_entity.id
_entity.type
_entity.pdbx_description
1 polymer ?
#
loop_
_entity_poly.entity_id
_entity_poly.type
_entity_poly.pdbx_seq_one_letter_code
_entity_poly.pdbx_strand_id
1 'polypeptide(L)' 'MVRTRVKDFAKWKTIFEQHATTRQHNGSKGGYFFRNADNPYETVFLLEWDNLRTPASSRQTRLSKPF' A
#
# COMPACT_ATOMS: atom_id res chain seq x y z
N MET A 1 3.75 -6.22 1.34
CA MET A 1 4.19 -6.56 2.71
C MET A 1 5.64 -6.19 2.86
N VAL A 2 6.03 -5.61 4.00
CA VAL A 2 7.42 -5.24 4.28
C VAL A 2 7.81 -5.79 5.66
N ARG A 3 9.03 -6.32 5.76
CA ARG A 3 9.65 -6.77 7.01
C ARG A 3 10.83 -5.86 7.34
N THR A 4 10.95 -5.43 8.58
CA THR A 4 12.02 -4.52 9.00
C THR A 4 12.46 -4.80 10.43
N ARG A 5 13.73 -4.47 10.72
CA ARG A 5 14.29 -4.49 12.07
C ARG A 5 14.22 -3.09 12.67
N VAL A 6 13.52 -2.95 13.78
CA VAL A 6 13.23 -1.67 14.43
C VAL A 6 13.53 -1.78 15.92
N LYS A 7 14.49 -0.96 16.39
CA LYS A 7 14.90 -0.94 17.80
C LYS A 7 13.83 -0.32 18.71
N ASP A 8 13.20 0.75 18.24
CA ASP A 8 12.14 1.47 18.95
C ASP A 8 10.92 1.59 18.02
N PHE A 9 9.95 0.71 18.23
CA PHE A 9 8.76 0.64 17.39
C PHE A 9 7.89 1.88 17.53
N ALA A 10 7.77 2.47 18.72
CA ALA A 10 6.94 3.64 18.95
C ALA A 10 7.51 4.85 18.18
N LYS A 11 8.81 5.11 18.32
CA LYS A 11 9.49 6.19 17.59
C LYS A 11 9.42 5.99 16.08
N TRP A 12 9.67 4.77 15.61
CA TRP A 12 9.57 4.45 14.19
C TRP A 12 8.15 4.63 13.65
N LYS A 13 7.13 4.17 14.38
CA LYS A 13 5.73 4.30 13.96
C LYS A 13 5.34 5.76 13.86
N THR A 14 5.76 6.62 14.80
CA THR A 14 5.49 8.07 14.71
C THR A 14 6.02 8.66 13.41
N ILE A 15 7.27 8.36 13.03
CA ILE A 15 7.85 8.84 11.76
C ILE A 15 7.12 8.22 10.57
N PHE A 16 6.80 6.93 10.64
CA PHE A 16 6.05 6.27 9.58
C PHE A 16 4.70 6.98 9.34
N GLU A 17 3.94 7.27 10.39
CA GLU A 17 2.62 7.92 10.33
C GLU A 17 2.68 9.38 9.86
N GLN A 18 3.80 10.11 10.06
CA GLN A 18 3.96 11.46 9.51
C GLN A 18 3.82 11.50 7.98
N HIS A 19 4.10 10.39 7.30
CA HIS A 19 3.94 10.26 5.85
C HIS A 19 2.62 9.61 5.42
N ALA A 20 1.65 9.47 6.34
CA ALA A 20 0.36 8.83 6.05
C ALA A 20 -0.42 9.54 4.94
N THR A 21 -0.50 10.87 4.98
CA THR A 21 -1.19 11.68 3.96
C THR A 21 -0.60 11.45 2.56
N THR A 22 0.73 11.41 2.43
CA THR A 22 1.38 11.13 1.15
C THR A 22 1.04 9.73 0.65
N ARG A 23 1.04 8.73 1.52
CA ARG A 23 0.66 7.36 1.12
C ARG A 23 -0.81 7.29 0.70
N GLN A 24 -1.72 7.94 1.45
CA GLN A 24 -3.14 7.99 1.15
C GLN A 24 -3.42 8.66 -0.20
N HIS A 25 -2.77 9.79 -0.49
CA HIS A 25 -2.87 10.46 -1.78
C HIS A 25 -2.41 9.55 -2.95
N ASN A 26 -1.48 8.64 -2.69
CA ASN A 26 -1.01 7.64 -3.66
C ASN A 26 -1.79 6.32 -3.60
N GLY A 27 -3.03 6.34 -3.10
CA GLY A 27 -3.94 5.21 -3.09
C GLY A 27 -3.71 4.21 -1.95
N SER A 28 -2.88 4.50 -0.95
CA SER A 28 -2.78 3.63 0.22
C SER A 28 -4.02 3.74 1.09
N LYS A 29 -4.61 2.61 1.47
CA LYS A 29 -5.76 2.55 2.37
C LYS A 29 -5.37 2.33 3.83
N GLY A 30 -4.08 2.45 4.15
CA GLY A 30 -3.54 2.08 5.46
C GLY A 30 -3.22 0.59 5.54
N GLY A 31 -3.23 0.04 6.76
CA GLY A 31 -2.86 -1.35 6.95
C GLY A 31 -2.58 -1.77 8.39
N TYR A 32 -1.92 -2.91 8.55
CA TYR A 32 -1.69 -3.58 9.83
C TYR A 32 -0.21 -3.69 10.14
N PHE A 33 0.12 -3.56 11.43
CA PHE A 33 1.46 -3.81 11.96
C PHE A 33 1.42 -5.07 12.83
N PHE A 34 2.42 -5.92 12.66
CA PHE A 34 2.61 -7.14 13.42
C PHE A 34 3.97 -7.11 14.08
N ARG A 35 3.99 -7.45 15.36
CA ARG A 35 5.21 -7.56 16.16
C ARG A 35 5.50 -9.03 16.35
N ASN A 36 6.74 -9.42 16.06
CA ASN A 36 7.16 -10.79 16.28
C ASN A 36 7.25 -11.03 17.80
N ALA A 37 6.64 -12.12 18.26
CA ALA A 37 6.61 -12.49 19.68
C ALA A 37 7.96 -12.98 20.20
N ASP A 38 8.75 -13.64 19.35
CA ASP A 38 10.06 -14.21 19.70
C ASP A 38 11.18 -13.18 19.53
N ASN A 39 11.02 -12.22 18.61
CA ASN A 39 11.99 -11.17 18.34
C ASN A 39 11.35 -9.77 18.38
N PRO A 40 11.48 -9.02 19.48
CA PRO A 40 10.89 -7.68 19.59
C PRO A 40 11.54 -6.66 18.64
N TYR A 41 12.64 -6.98 17.95
CA TYR A 41 13.19 -6.08 16.94
C TYR A 41 12.59 -6.31 15.56
N GLU A 42 11.89 -7.42 15.33
CA GLU A 42 11.26 -7.68 14.04
C GLU A 42 9.83 -7.13 14.01
N THR A 43 9.56 -6.33 12.97
CA THR A 43 8.22 -5.81 12.67
C THR A 43 7.87 -6.12 11.23
N VAL A 44 6.65 -6.59 11.04
CA VAL A 44 6.04 -6.74 9.72
C VAL A 44 4.93 -5.72 9.59
N PHE A 45 4.81 -5.09 8.43
CA PHE A 45 3.64 -4.30 8.10
C PHE A 45 3.07 -4.67 6.74
N LEU A 46 1.74 -4.74 6.70
CA LEU A 46 0.97 -5.01 5.51
C LEU A 46 0.14 -3.78 5.22
N LEU A 47 0.36 -3.17 4.05
CA LEU A 47 -0.38 -2.00 3.60
C LEU A 47 -1.24 -2.42 2.41
N GLU A 48 -2.47 -1.93 2.41
CA GLU A 48 -3.38 -2.04 1.29
C GLU A 48 -3.23 -0.81 0.39
N TRP A 49 -3.35 -1.05 -0.91
CA TRP A 49 -3.43 -0.01 -1.92
C TRP A 49 -4.69 -0.20 -2.75
N ASP A 50 -5.19 0.90 -3.32
CA ASP A 50 -6.11 0.84 -4.44
C ASP A 50 -5.51 -0.04 -5.53
N ASN A 51 -6.31 -0.95 -6.07
CA ASN A 51 -5.89 -1.73 -7.21
C ASN A 51 -5.49 -0.75 -8.32
N LEU A 52 -4.29 -0.90 -8.88
CA LEU A 52 -3.82 -0.19 -10.08
C LEU A 52 -4.61 -0.59 -11.34
N ARG A 53 -5.88 -0.97 -11.21
CA ARG A 53 -6.74 -1.26 -12.35
C ARG A 53 -7.18 0.07 -12.93
N THR A 54 -6.34 0.61 -13.82
CA THR A 54 -6.79 1.57 -14.83
C THR A 54 -8.03 0.94 -15.47
N PRO A 55 -9.23 1.55 -15.39
CA PRO A 55 -10.32 1.08 -16.22
C PRO A 55 -9.85 1.30 -17.64
N ALA A 56 -9.60 0.21 -18.36
CA ALA A 56 -9.27 0.26 -19.77
C ALA A 56 -10.37 1.06 -20.45
N SER A 57 -10.07 2.31 -20.82
CA SER A 57 -10.85 3.05 -21.79
C SER A 57 -10.59 2.42 -23.15
N SER A 58 -10.99 1.16 -23.34
CA SER A 58 -11.20 0.60 -24.66
C SER A 58 -12.50 1.19 -25.20
N ARG A 59 -12.40 2.41 -25.75
CA ARG A 59 -13.27 2.83 -26.84
C ARG A 59 -12.98 1.90 -28.03
N GLN A 60 -13.54 0.69 -27.99
CA GLN A 60 -13.76 -0.05 -29.22
C GLN A 60 -15.10 0.43 -29.78
N THR A 61 -15.04 1.56 -30.50
CA THR A 61 -16.14 1.95 -31.37
C THR A 61 -16.33 0.82 -32.38
N ARG A 62 -17.45 0.09 -32.24
CA ARG A 62 -18.00 -0.71 -33.32
C ARG A 62 -18.29 0.25 -34.47
N LEU A 63 -17.45 0.24 -35.49
CA LEU A 63 -17.83 0.68 -36.82
C LEU A 63 -17.63 -0.52 -37.75
N SER A 64 -18.77 -1.11 -38.06
CA SER A 64 -19.03 -2.07 -39.11
C SER A 64 -18.33 -1.71 -40.42
N LYS A 65 -17.63 -2.68 -41.02
CA LYS A 65 -17.33 -2.67 -42.46
C LYS A 65 -18.65 -2.72 -43.25
N PRO A 66 -18.74 -1.99 -44.37
CA PRO A 66 -19.42 -2.53 -45.54
C PRO A 66 -18.47 -2.58 -46.76
N PHE A 67 -18.60 -3.70 -47.46
CA PHE A 67 -18.20 -4.07 -48.84
C PHE A 67 -16.98 -3.42 -49.49
#